data_AF-A0A0A0IFL4-F1
#
_entry.id   AF-A0A0A0IFL4-F1
#
_cell.length_a   1.000
_cell.length_b   1.000
_cell.length_c   1.000
_cell.angle_alpha   90.00
_cell.angle_beta   90.00
_cell.angle_gamma   90.00
#
_symmetry.space_group_name_H-M   'P 1'
#
loop_
_entity.id
_entity.type
_entity.pdbx_description
1 polymer ?
#
loop_
_entity_poly.entity_id
_entity_poly.type
_entity_poly.pdbx_seq_one_letter_code
_entity_poly.pdbx_strand_id
1 'polypeptide(L)'
;MNKRLYVVKNTAKILALSSLLIFKPCYSYASENIQEVDAHKEWTIRFNRIIDPYSVYNNIVVKDSRGNILSEPKFTILENGQVVKLQYFNEIYRNSEVYTLTVTNNIKDLKGRKLAHSKFIKFRVKNALDNDSEYVDISECTQKVPIMGQSKLLSKNMAEYVLKHNKNPKLSINIYDLANIFLEEGKCEGVRGDIAFCQSIKETGFFKYGGQVLPEQNNYAGIGALNNTKVGKGAWFKSAKEGVRAQIQHLKGYATREKLNNMCIDPRYNILKEVGILGIAPNWQNLNGRWAVPGKKYGEDIISIYKRIEKMK
;
A
#
# COMPACT_ATOMS: atom_id res chain seq x y z
N MET A 1 63.13 27.37 12.97
CA MET A 1 61.84 27.03 13.62
C MET A 1 60.94 26.32 12.61
N ASN A 2 60.94 24.98 12.65
CA ASN A 2 60.09 24.14 11.79
C ASN A 2 58.67 24.05 12.37
N LYS A 3 57.68 24.66 11.73
CA LYS A 3 56.26 24.41 12.03
C LYS A 3 55.76 23.23 11.18
N ARG A 4 55.67 22.06 11.81
CA ARG A 4 54.94 20.89 11.28
C ARG A 4 53.47 21.26 11.08
N LEU A 5 52.98 21.16 9.85
CA LEU A 5 51.54 21.13 9.55
C LEU A 5 50.94 19.82 10.09
N TYR A 6 50.06 19.94 11.09
CA TYR A 6 49.16 18.86 11.45
C TYR A 6 48.06 18.78 10.39
N VAL A 7 48.13 17.76 9.54
CA VAL A 7 47.00 17.35 8.69
C VAL A 7 45.97 16.70 9.61
N VAL A 8 44.98 17.49 10.05
CA VAL A 8 43.79 16.97 10.70
C VAL A 8 43.01 16.18 9.66
N LYS A 9 43.11 14.85 9.71
CA LYS A 9 42.20 13.94 9.00
C LYS A 9 40.80 14.17 9.53
N ASN A 10 40.04 15.04 8.88
CA ASN A 10 38.62 15.23 9.14
C ASN A 10 37.87 13.95 8.73
N THR A 11 37.65 13.06 9.68
CA THR A 11 36.69 11.96 9.52
C THR A 11 35.28 12.55 9.50
N ALA A 12 34.80 12.89 8.31
CA ALA A 12 33.44 13.38 8.11
C ALA A 12 32.43 12.24 8.37
N LYS A 13 31.75 12.30 9.53
CA LYS A 13 30.67 11.39 9.91
C LYS A 13 29.37 11.79 9.22
N ILE A 14 28.60 10.81 8.73
CA ILE A 14 27.21 11.04 8.33
C ILE A 14 26.34 10.95 9.59
N LEU A 15 25.86 12.11 10.05
CA LEU A 15 24.86 12.20 11.11
C LEU A 15 23.49 12.44 10.47
N ALA A 16 22.54 11.55 10.76
CA ALA A 16 21.13 11.88 10.61
C ALA A 16 20.78 12.82 11.78
N LEU A 17 20.69 14.12 11.52
CA LEU A 17 20.17 15.08 12.49
C LEU A 17 18.64 15.01 12.39
N SER A 18 18.02 14.21 13.25
CA SER A 18 16.64 14.51 13.66
C SER A 18 16.70 15.80 14.46
N SER A 19 15.88 16.80 14.14
CA SER A 19 15.62 17.86 15.10
C SER A 19 15.01 17.24 16.38
N LEU A 20 15.83 17.01 17.39
CA LEU A 20 15.43 17.07 18.80
C LEU A 20 16.46 17.95 19.50
N LEU A 21 16.10 19.21 19.72
CA LEU A 21 16.77 20.08 20.68
C LEU A 21 16.32 19.59 22.07
N ILE A 22 17.21 18.91 22.80
CA ILE A 22 17.06 18.69 24.26
C ILE A 22 18.20 19.45 24.92
N PHE A 23 17.86 20.46 25.72
CA PHE A 23 18.84 21.16 26.57
C PHE A 23 19.05 20.40 27.89
N LYS A 24 20.35 20.10 28.17
CA LYS A 24 21.03 19.80 29.47
C LYS A 24 20.73 18.46 30.18
N PRO A 25 21.64 18.00 31.09
CA PRO A 25 23.00 17.51 30.83
C PRO A 25 23.22 16.08 31.40
N CYS A 26 24.37 15.47 31.08
CA CYS A 26 25.01 14.28 31.68
C CYS A 26 24.16 13.35 32.56
N TYR A 27 23.95 12.10 32.15
CA TYR A 27 24.69 10.93 32.63
C TYR A 27 24.35 9.70 31.75
N SER A 28 25.35 8.83 31.62
CA SER A 28 25.29 7.49 31.03
C SER A 28 24.01 6.71 31.36
N TYR A 29 23.30 6.21 30.36
CA TYR A 29 22.83 4.82 30.20
C TYR A 29 22.12 4.69 28.85
N ALA A 30 22.35 3.60 28.14
CA ALA A 30 21.65 3.28 26.89
C ALA A 30 20.17 3.01 27.20
N SER A 31 19.33 4.05 27.20
CA SER A 31 17.90 3.84 27.24
C SER A 31 17.40 3.62 25.82
N GLU A 32 16.91 2.41 25.56
CA GLU A 32 16.08 2.08 24.41
C GLU A 32 14.74 2.83 24.50
N ASN A 33 14.77 4.17 24.48
CA ASN A 33 13.57 4.98 24.69
C ASN A 33 12.54 4.67 23.61
N ILE A 34 11.44 4.04 24.03
CA ILE A 34 10.26 3.81 23.21
C ILE A 34 9.51 5.14 23.14
N GLN A 35 9.45 5.73 21.94
CA GLN A 35 8.73 6.98 21.73
C GLN A 35 7.24 6.71 21.56
N GLU A 36 6.39 7.32 22.38
CA GLU A 36 4.96 7.27 22.13
C GLU A 36 4.54 8.32 21.10
N VAL A 37 3.84 7.90 20.05
CA VAL A 37 3.46 8.74 18.90
C VAL A 37 1.97 8.63 18.58
N ASP A 38 1.41 9.66 17.93
CA ASP A 38 0.05 9.58 17.38
C ASP A 38 -0.04 8.54 16.25
N ALA A 39 -1.24 8.02 15.99
CA ALA A 39 -1.48 7.12 14.86
C ALA A 39 -0.94 7.74 13.57
N HIS A 40 -1.32 8.98 13.25
CA HIS A 40 -0.98 9.67 12.01
C HIS A 40 0.44 10.25 11.97
N LYS A 41 1.35 9.76 12.81
CA LYS A 41 2.72 10.27 12.89
C LYS A 41 3.43 10.13 11.55
N GLU A 42 3.73 11.27 10.94
CA GLU A 42 4.66 11.36 9.83
C GLU A 42 6.11 11.36 10.35
N TRP A 43 6.97 10.65 9.63
CA TRP A 43 8.40 10.58 9.92
C TRP A 43 9.20 11.33 8.88
N THR A 44 10.14 12.16 9.34
CA THR A 44 11.06 12.89 8.47
C THR A 44 12.48 12.49 8.83
N ILE A 45 13.22 11.97 7.84
CA ILE A 45 14.62 11.57 7.97
C ILE A 45 15.45 12.58 7.17
N ARG A 46 16.35 13.29 7.85
CA ARG A 46 17.25 14.27 7.23
C ARG A 46 18.66 13.72 7.14
N PHE A 47 19.23 13.81 5.95
CA PHE A 47 20.60 13.41 5.63
C PHE A 47 21.47 14.67 5.48
N ASN A 48 22.72 14.60 5.95
CA ASN A 48 23.67 15.71 5.82
C ASN A 48 24.24 15.85 4.40
N ARG A 49 23.86 14.96 3.48
CA ARG A 49 24.26 14.92 2.08
C ARG A 49 23.09 14.53 1.22
N ILE A 50 23.15 14.90 -0.05
CA ILE A 50 22.20 14.44 -1.07
C ILE A 50 22.37 12.93 -1.22
N ILE A 51 21.30 12.18 -0.99
CA ILE A 51 21.28 10.72 -1.10
C ILE A 51 20.93 10.29 -2.52
N ASP A 52 21.43 9.12 -2.90
CA ASP A 52 20.96 8.40 -4.09
C ASP A 52 19.52 7.89 -3.82
N PRO A 53 18.51 8.38 -4.57
CA PRO A 53 17.12 7.95 -4.40
C PRO A 53 16.94 6.43 -4.48
N TYR A 54 17.71 5.75 -5.33
CA TYR A 54 17.60 4.31 -5.50
C TYR A 54 18.10 3.53 -4.28
N SER A 55 19.01 4.12 -3.52
CA SER A 55 19.54 3.53 -2.29
C SER A 55 18.57 3.62 -1.10
N VAL A 56 17.48 4.37 -1.21
CA VAL A 56 16.43 4.48 -0.17
C VAL A 56 15.55 3.24 -0.15
N TYR A 57 15.19 2.73 -1.32
CA TYR A 57 14.34 1.55 -1.47
C TYR A 57 14.98 0.35 -0.73
N ASN A 58 14.18 -0.35 0.07
CA ASN A 58 14.59 -1.48 0.93
C ASN A 58 15.54 -1.14 2.11
N ASN A 59 15.98 0.11 2.25
CA ASN A 59 16.91 0.53 3.30
C ASN A 59 16.28 1.44 4.35
N ILE A 60 15.00 1.78 4.20
CA ILE A 60 14.16 2.34 5.26
C ILE A 60 12.98 1.39 5.45
N VAL A 61 12.89 0.77 6.63
CA VAL A 61 11.89 -0.25 6.94
C VAL A 61 11.31 -0.04 8.33
N VAL A 62 10.04 -0.40 8.52
CA VAL A 62 9.43 -0.49 9.85
C VAL A 62 9.28 -1.96 10.20
N LYS A 63 9.71 -2.34 11.40
CA LYS A 63 9.61 -3.71 11.90
C LYS A 63 8.67 -3.79 13.10
N ASP A 64 7.94 -4.89 13.22
CA ASP A 64 7.22 -5.23 14.45
C ASP A 64 8.18 -5.73 15.56
N SER A 65 7.62 -6.02 16.73
CA SER A 65 8.34 -6.57 17.89
C SER A 65 9.01 -7.92 17.61
N ARG A 66 8.56 -8.66 16.59
CA ARG A 66 9.10 -9.96 16.15
C ARG A 66 10.14 -9.81 15.04
N GLY A 67 10.43 -8.59 14.59
CA GLY A 67 11.39 -8.30 13.54
C GLY A 67 10.86 -8.42 12.11
N ASN A 68 9.55 -8.69 11.94
CA ASN A 68 8.93 -8.76 10.62
C ASN A 68 8.83 -7.35 10.02
N ILE A 69 9.17 -7.23 8.74
CA ILE A 69 9.03 -5.96 8.02
C ILE A 69 7.53 -5.73 7.73
N LEU A 70 7.01 -4.66 8.30
CA LEU A 70 5.69 -4.12 8.01
C LEU A 70 5.84 -3.30 6.74
N SER A 71 5.11 -3.71 5.68
CA SER A 71 4.95 -3.10 4.34
C SER A 71 5.92 -1.98 3.92
N GLU A 72 6.44 -2.01 2.70
CA GLU A 72 7.34 -0.97 2.19
C GLU A 72 6.77 0.46 2.42
N PRO A 73 7.41 1.32 3.26
CA PRO A 73 6.94 2.67 3.46
C PRO A 73 6.84 3.41 2.14
N LYS A 74 5.70 4.05 1.87
CA LYS A 74 5.67 5.09 0.85
C LYS A 74 6.49 6.27 1.35
N PHE A 75 7.38 6.78 0.52
CA PHE A 75 8.20 7.93 0.89
C PHE A 75 8.23 8.97 -0.22
N THR A 76 8.42 10.22 0.19
CA THR A 76 8.70 11.34 -0.70
C THR A 76 10.09 11.86 -0.38
N ILE A 77 10.91 12.06 -1.41
CA ILE A 77 12.22 12.69 -1.26
C ILE A 77 12.05 14.20 -1.55
N LEU A 78 12.50 15.01 -0.60
CA LEU A 78 12.36 16.47 -0.58
C LEU A 78 13.74 17.13 -0.47
N GLU A 79 13.77 18.46 -0.57
CA GLU A 79 14.96 19.30 -0.39
C GLU A 79 16.17 18.79 -1.19
N ASN A 80 16.00 18.66 -2.52
CA ASN A 80 17.05 18.22 -3.45
C ASN A 80 17.71 16.88 -3.08
N GLY A 81 16.96 15.96 -2.47
CA GLY A 81 17.49 14.65 -2.12
C GLY A 81 18.14 14.58 -0.75
N GLN A 82 17.87 15.51 0.16
CA GLN A 82 18.43 15.47 1.53
C GLN A 82 17.41 15.06 2.59
N VAL A 83 16.12 15.08 2.27
CA VAL A 83 15.05 14.77 3.22
C VAL A 83 14.19 13.66 2.66
N VAL A 84 13.93 12.63 3.48
CA VAL A 84 12.97 11.57 3.18
C VAL A 84 11.81 11.69 4.14
N LYS A 85 10.62 11.96 3.61
CA LYS A 85 9.37 11.96 4.37
C LYS A 85 8.66 10.63 4.16
N LEU A 86 8.43 9.88 5.24
CA LEU A 86 7.64 8.65 5.20
C LEU A 86 6.17 9.01 5.34
N GLN A 87 5.36 8.56 4.38
CA GLN A 87 3.91 8.69 4.45
C GLN A 87 3.37 7.75 5.53
N TYR A 88 2.33 8.22 6.18
CA TYR A 88 1.65 7.52 7.26
C TYR A 88 1.19 6.10 6.85
N PHE A 89 1.44 5.14 7.73
CA PHE A 89 1.00 3.76 7.64
C PHE A 89 -0.39 3.63 8.27
N ASN A 90 -1.44 3.84 7.50
CA ASN A 90 -2.79 3.60 8.02
C ASN A 90 -2.96 2.11 8.35
N GLU A 91 -3.56 1.80 9.52
CA GLU A 91 -4.06 0.45 9.91
C GLU A 91 -3.02 -0.68 10.15
N ILE A 92 -1.71 -0.38 10.26
CA ILE A 92 -0.67 -1.42 10.43
C ILE A 92 -0.17 -1.53 11.88
N TYR A 93 -0.30 -0.46 12.67
CA TYR A 93 0.12 -0.45 14.07
C TYR A 93 -0.98 -1.02 14.98
N ARG A 94 -0.60 -1.90 15.89
CA ARG A 94 -1.41 -2.56 16.91
C ARG A 94 -1.25 -1.81 18.23
N ASN A 95 -2.30 -1.82 19.06
CA ASN A 95 -2.24 -1.21 20.38
C ASN A 95 -1.16 -1.90 21.23
N SER A 96 -0.45 -1.11 22.04
CA SER A 96 0.61 -1.57 22.95
C SER A 96 1.86 -2.23 22.31
N GLU A 97 1.86 -2.55 21.02
CA GLU A 97 3.02 -3.09 20.30
C GLU A 97 4.10 -2.04 20.06
N VAL A 98 5.35 -2.51 20.08
CA VAL A 98 6.53 -1.67 19.86
C VAL A 98 7.07 -1.92 18.46
N TYR A 99 7.18 -0.85 17.69
CA TYR A 99 7.69 -0.87 16.33
C TYR A 99 9.08 -0.28 16.27
N THR A 100 9.87 -0.72 15.30
CA THR A 100 11.21 -0.19 15.04
C THR A 100 11.31 0.35 13.62
N LEU A 101 11.36 1.67 13.46
CA LEU A 101 11.76 2.30 12.20
C LEU A 101 13.27 2.22 12.08
N THR A 102 13.76 1.56 11.03
CA THR A 102 15.18 1.31 10.77
C THR A 102 15.61 1.97 9.46
N VAL A 103 16.70 2.71 9.52
CA VAL A 103 17.47 3.24 8.39
C VAL A 103 18.78 2.45 8.32
N THR A 104 18.93 1.59 7.32
CA THR A 104 20.10 0.72 7.20
C THR A 104 21.32 1.49 6.72
N ASN A 105 22.51 0.97 7.00
CA ASN A 105 23.76 1.56 6.54
C ASN A 105 23.99 1.46 5.02
N ASN A 106 23.08 0.83 4.26
CA ASN A 106 23.21 0.67 2.81
C ASN A 106 22.71 1.86 1.99
N ILE A 107 22.12 2.87 2.64
CA ILE A 107 21.82 4.16 1.99
C ILE A 107 23.13 4.82 1.56
N LYS A 108 23.15 5.34 0.32
CA LYS A 108 24.32 5.94 -0.32
C LYS A 108 24.08 7.40 -0.65
N ASP A 109 25.16 8.18 -0.71
CA ASP A 109 25.15 9.47 -1.41
C ASP A 109 25.34 9.29 -2.93
N LEU A 110 25.20 10.39 -3.70
CA LEU A 110 25.39 10.37 -5.16
C LEU A 110 26.78 9.91 -5.62
N LYS A 111 27.77 9.85 -4.72
CA LYS A 111 29.12 9.32 -4.98
C LYS A 111 29.26 7.85 -4.56
N GLY A 112 28.16 7.19 -4.20
CA GLY A 112 28.12 5.80 -3.77
C GLY A 112 28.58 5.55 -2.34
N ARG A 113 28.87 6.59 -1.54
CA ARG A 113 29.37 6.42 -0.17
C ARG A 113 28.21 6.09 0.76
N LYS A 114 28.36 4.99 1.50
CA LYS A 114 27.37 4.47 2.44
C LYS A 114 27.29 5.29 3.73
N LEU A 115 26.16 5.21 4.42
CA LEU A 115 26.05 5.61 5.82
C LEU A 115 27.06 4.83 6.67
N ALA A 116 27.67 5.50 7.65
CA ALA A 116 28.63 4.85 8.55
C ALA A 116 27.97 3.77 9.43
N HIS A 117 26.75 4.04 9.91
CA HIS A 117 26.01 3.15 10.79
C HIS A 117 24.52 3.21 10.46
N SER A 118 23.83 2.09 10.70
CA SER A 118 22.37 2.05 10.70
C SER A 118 21.84 2.92 11.86
N LYS A 119 20.65 3.50 11.67
CA LYS A 119 19.92 4.22 12.71
C LYS A 119 18.56 3.59 12.90
N PHE A 120 18.05 3.62 14.12
CA PHE A 120 16.71 3.13 14.41
C PHE A 120 16.04 3.96 15.49
N ILE A 121 14.72 3.92 15.50
CA ILE A 121 13.90 4.44 16.59
C ILE A 121 12.81 3.42 16.93
N LYS A 122 12.63 3.16 18.22
CA LYS A 122 11.51 2.36 18.73
C LYS A 122 10.34 3.30 19.05
N PHE A 123 9.14 2.92 18.66
CA PHE A 123 7.94 3.71 18.94
C PHE A 123 6.71 2.84 19.23
N ARG A 124 5.78 3.41 19.98
CA ARG A 124 4.45 2.86 20.27
C ARG A 124 3.39 3.88 19.85
N VAL A 125 2.28 3.43 19.28
CA VAL A 125 1.20 4.31 18.85
C VAL A 125 0.16 4.45 19.96
N LYS A 126 -0.15 5.68 20.39
CA LYS A 126 -1.04 5.99 21.53
C LYS A 126 -2.52 5.65 21.32
N ASN A 127 -2.95 5.50 20.07
CA ASN A 127 -4.34 5.26 19.66
C ASN A 127 -4.40 4.22 18.53
N ALA A 128 -3.70 3.10 18.66
CA ALA A 128 -3.83 2.02 17.69
C ALA A 128 -5.14 1.25 17.97
N LEU A 129 -6.26 1.90 17.64
CA LEU A 129 -7.64 1.42 17.63
C LEU A 129 -8.09 0.73 18.94
N ASP A 130 -8.82 1.46 19.80
CA ASP A 130 -9.77 0.88 20.78
C ASP A 130 -10.97 0.25 20.05
N ASN A 131 -10.70 -0.71 19.18
CA ASN A 131 -11.70 -1.56 18.57
C ASN A 131 -11.06 -2.91 18.22
N ASP A 132 -11.18 -3.85 19.15
CA ASP A 132 -10.92 -5.29 18.94
C ASP A 132 -11.68 -5.89 17.72
N SER A 133 -12.58 -5.11 17.11
CA SER A 133 -13.36 -5.43 15.92
C SER A 133 -12.59 -5.39 14.58
N GLU A 134 -11.43 -4.74 14.49
CA GLU A 134 -10.74 -4.48 13.20
C GLU A 134 -9.44 -5.29 13.00
N TYR A 135 -9.08 -6.12 13.99
CA TYR A 135 -7.95 -7.04 13.91
C TYR A 135 -8.27 -8.19 12.94
N VAL A 136 -7.57 -8.26 11.81
CA VAL A 136 -7.59 -9.42 10.92
C VAL A 136 -6.36 -10.26 11.22
N ASP A 137 -6.54 -11.52 11.64
CA ASP A 137 -5.41 -12.43 11.74
C ASP A 137 -4.82 -12.65 10.35
N ILE A 138 -3.59 -12.19 10.15
CA ILE A 138 -2.89 -12.26 8.86
C ILE A 138 -2.72 -13.73 8.42
N SER A 139 -2.75 -14.69 9.35
CA SER A 139 -2.76 -16.11 9.03
C SER A 139 -3.98 -16.50 8.17
N GLU A 140 -5.16 -15.92 8.41
CA GLU A 140 -6.37 -16.13 7.61
C GLU A 140 -6.24 -15.55 6.20
N CYS A 141 -5.55 -14.42 6.04
CA CYS A 141 -5.36 -13.79 4.73
C CYS A 141 -4.45 -14.59 3.79
N THR A 142 -3.68 -15.55 4.33
CA THR A 142 -2.84 -16.46 3.51
C THR A 142 -3.62 -17.66 2.95
N GLN A 143 -4.83 -17.93 3.44
CA GLN A 143 -5.66 -18.98 2.88
C GLN A 143 -6.12 -18.61 1.47
N LYS A 144 -6.09 -19.58 0.55
CA LYS A 144 -6.53 -19.37 -0.83
C LYS A 144 -8.03 -19.06 -0.86
N VAL A 145 -8.38 -17.81 -1.16
CA VAL A 145 -9.78 -17.37 -1.28
C VAL A 145 -10.17 -17.37 -2.76
N PRO A 146 -11.19 -18.14 -3.19
CA PRO A 146 -11.64 -18.17 -4.57
C PRO A 146 -12.12 -16.80 -5.09
N ILE A 147 -11.81 -16.50 -6.35
CA ILE A 147 -12.37 -15.34 -7.07
C ILE A 147 -13.84 -15.60 -7.44
N MET A 148 -14.14 -16.83 -7.86
CA MET A 148 -15.50 -17.27 -8.16
C MET A 148 -16.28 -17.56 -6.87
N GLY A 149 -17.58 -17.29 -6.86
CA GLY A 149 -18.49 -17.59 -5.76
C GLY A 149 -19.47 -16.45 -5.47
N GLN A 150 -20.35 -16.68 -4.50
CA GLN A 150 -21.36 -15.71 -4.07
C GLN A 150 -20.78 -14.71 -3.08
N SER A 151 -21.06 -13.42 -3.32
CA SER A 151 -20.74 -12.34 -2.38
C SER A 151 -21.41 -12.56 -1.03
N LYS A 152 -20.70 -12.20 0.04
CA LYS A 152 -21.16 -12.33 1.44
C LYS A 152 -21.39 -10.98 2.12
N LEU A 153 -20.66 -9.94 1.70
CA LEU A 153 -20.82 -8.61 2.28
C LEU A 153 -22.10 -7.92 1.78
N LEU A 154 -22.67 -7.08 2.64
CA LEU A 154 -23.73 -6.15 2.28
C LEU A 154 -23.12 -4.89 1.65
N SER A 155 -23.77 -4.36 0.61
CA SER A 155 -23.35 -3.12 -0.06
C SER A 155 -23.26 -1.93 0.88
N LYS A 156 -24.16 -1.87 1.88
CA LYS A 156 -24.12 -0.87 2.95
C LYS A 156 -22.77 -0.88 3.68
N ASN A 157 -22.34 -2.03 4.20
CA ASN A 157 -21.09 -2.15 4.96
C ASN A 157 -19.87 -1.81 4.08
N MET A 158 -19.91 -2.23 2.81
CA MET A 158 -18.87 -1.90 1.82
C MET A 158 -18.74 -0.39 1.62
N ALA A 159 -19.85 0.30 1.43
CA ALA A 159 -19.90 1.75 1.24
C ALA A 159 -19.52 2.52 2.50
N GLU A 160 -20.03 2.13 3.67
CA GLU A 160 -19.72 2.75 4.96
C GLU A 160 -18.23 2.63 5.31
N TYR A 161 -17.61 1.48 4.99
CA TYR A 161 -16.17 1.30 5.17
C TYR A 161 -15.36 2.32 4.36
N VAL A 162 -15.78 2.61 3.12
CA VAL A 162 -15.14 3.65 2.30
C VAL A 162 -15.34 5.02 2.93
N LEU A 163 -16.56 5.36 3.35
CA LEU A 163 -16.88 6.67 3.92
C LEU A 163 -16.17 6.94 5.25
N LYS A 164 -15.90 5.90 6.05
CA LYS A 164 -15.07 5.98 7.26
C LYS A 164 -13.65 6.49 6.96
N HIS A 165 -13.07 6.12 5.82
CA HIS A 165 -11.67 6.42 5.44
C HIS A 165 -11.54 7.54 4.40
N ASN A 166 -12.61 7.83 3.66
CA ASN A 166 -12.71 8.89 2.69
C ASN A 166 -14.13 9.47 2.69
N LYS A 167 -14.30 10.62 3.32
CA LYS A 167 -15.60 11.32 3.37
C LYS A 167 -16.09 11.82 2.01
N ASN A 168 -15.19 11.98 1.04
CA ASN A 168 -15.47 12.54 -0.29
C ASN A 168 -14.86 11.66 -1.40
N PRO A 169 -15.39 10.44 -1.66
CA PRO A 169 -14.92 9.59 -2.75
C PRO A 169 -15.20 10.24 -4.12
N LYS A 170 -14.21 10.23 -5.01
CA LYS A 170 -14.32 10.81 -6.36
C LYS A 170 -14.95 9.80 -7.31
N LEU A 171 -16.27 9.87 -7.47
CA LEU A 171 -17.05 8.91 -8.25
C LEU A 171 -18.07 9.65 -9.11
N SER A 172 -18.44 9.05 -10.24
CA SER A 172 -19.53 9.56 -11.08
C SER A 172 -20.92 9.29 -10.49
N ILE A 173 -21.00 8.42 -9.48
CA ILE A 173 -22.22 8.01 -8.78
C ILE A 173 -21.95 7.93 -7.27
N ASN A 174 -22.99 7.77 -6.46
CA ASN A 174 -22.79 7.59 -5.02
C ASN A 174 -22.13 6.22 -4.71
N ILE A 175 -21.44 6.13 -3.57
CA ILE A 175 -20.67 4.92 -3.20
C ILE A 175 -21.55 3.69 -2.90
N TYR A 176 -22.78 3.89 -2.42
CA TYR A 176 -23.73 2.81 -2.16
C TYR A 176 -24.21 2.16 -3.47
N ASP A 177 -24.52 2.98 -4.47
CA ASP A 177 -24.87 2.53 -5.82
C ASP A 177 -23.71 1.76 -6.45
N LEU A 178 -22.48 2.28 -6.33
CA LEU A 178 -21.30 1.57 -6.83
C LEU A 178 -21.15 0.20 -6.15
N ALA A 179 -21.27 0.13 -4.82
CA ALA A 179 -21.20 -1.13 -4.09
C ALA A 179 -22.29 -2.13 -4.55
N ASN A 180 -23.52 -1.67 -4.77
CA ASN A 180 -24.59 -2.50 -5.34
C ASN A 180 -24.25 -3.03 -6.74
N ILE A 181 -23.73 -2.17 -7.62
CA ILE A 181 -23.32 -2.56 -8.97
C ILE A 181 -22.25 -3.68 -8.93
N PHE A 182 -21.30 -3.62 -8.00
CA PHE A 182 -20.33 -4.71 -7.81
C PHE A 182 -20.99 -6.04 -7.44
N LEU A 183 -21.97 -6.02 -6.54
CA LEU A 183 -22.70 -7.22 -6.15
C LEU A 183 -23.53 -7.78 -7.30
N GLU A 184 -24.20 -6.92 -8.08
CA GLU A 184 -25.00 -7.31 -9.24
C GLU A 184 -24.14 -7.90 -10.37
N GLU A 185 -23.12 -7.18 -10.81
CA GLU A 185 -22.23 -7.63 -11.90
C GLU A 185 -21.46 -8.89 -11.48
N GLY A 186 -21.00 -8.95 -10.23
CA GLY A 186 -20.38 -10.15 -9.66
C GLY A 186 -21.33 -11.35 -9.69
N LYS A 187 -22.58 -11.19 -9.24
CA LYS A 187 -23.60 -12.25 -9.28
C LYS A 187 -23.86 -12.73 -10.71
N CYS A 188 -23.96 -11.82 -11.67
CA CYS A 188 -24.20 -12.17 -13.08
C CYS A 188 -23.08 -13.05 -13.68
N GLU A 189 -21.83 -12.85 -13.27
CA GLU A 189 -20.68 -13.61 -13.79
C GLU A 189 -20.21 -14.74 -12.88
N GLY A 190 -20.81 -14.89 -11.68
CA GLY A 190 -20.39 -15.86 -10.67
C GLY A 190 -19.12 -15.48 -9.91
N VAL A 191 -18.76 -14.19 -9.90
CA VAL A 191 -17.57 -13.63 -9.26
C VAL A 191 -17.94 -13.01 -7.91
N ARG A 192 -17.04 -13.12 -6.92
CA ARG A 192 -17.10 -12.44 -5.63
C ARG A 192 -16.99 -10.92 -5.80
N GLY A 193 -18.12 -10.29 -6.14
CA GLY A 193 -18.23 -8.84 -6.36
C GLY A 193 -17.89 -8.01 -5.13
N ASP A 194 -18.17 -8.53 -3.94
CA ASP A 194 -17.77 -7.95 -2.66
C ASP A 194 -16.24 -7.81 -2.51
N ILE A 195 -15.48 -8.85 -2.89
CA ILE A 195 -14.02 -8.80 -2.85
C ILE A 195 -13.47 -7.98 -4.04
N ALA A 196 -14.11 -8.00 -5.19
CA ALA A 196 -13.77 -7.11 -6.32
C ALA A 196 -13.90 -5.62 -5.94
N PHE A 197 -14.90 -5.25 -5.15
CA PHE A 197 -14.99 -3.91 -4.59
C PHE A 197 -13.82 -3.60 -3.64
N CYS A 198 -13.40 -4.57 -2.81
CA CYS A 198 -12.22 -4.43 -1.95
C CYS A 198 -10.93 -4.20 -2.74
N GLN A 199 -10.79 -4.87 -3.90
CA GLN A 199 -9.72 -4.59 -4.85
C GLN A 199 -9.78 -3.13 -5.31
N SER A 200 -10.95 -2.61 -5.66
CA SER A 200 -11.13 -1.22 -6.09
C SER A 200 -10.74 -0.20 -5.01
N ILE A 201 -11.02 -0.51 -3.73
CA ILE A 201 -10.54 0.30 -2.60
C ILE A 201 -9.01 0.38 -2.62
N LYS A 202 -8.32 -0.75 -2.80
CA LYS A 202 -6.85 -0.80 -2.86
C LYS A 202 -6.30 -0.03 -4.06
N GLU A 203 -6.83 -0.29 -5.25
CA GLU A 203 -6.35 0.28 -6.52
C GLU A 203 -6.50 1.80 -6.57
N THR A 204 -7.62 2.31 -6.06
CA THR A 204 -7.94 3.75 -6.11
C THR A 204 -7.52 4.51 -4.86
N GLY A 205 -7.02 3.80 -3.83
CA GLY A 205 -6.72 4.39 -2.53
C GLY A 205 -7.98 4.97 -1.86
N PHE A 206 -9.01 4.14 -1.69
CA PHE A 206 -10.34 4.54 -1.20
C PHE A 206 -11.02 5.59 -2.10
N PHE A 207 -10.90 5.47 -3.41
CA PHE A 207 -11.47 6.40 -4.40
C PHE A 207 -10.96 7.84 -4.23
N LYS A 208 -9.75 8.02 -3.66
CA LYS A 208 -9.03 9.31 -3.62
C LYS A 208 -8.26 9.57 -4.91
N TYR A 209 -7.85 8.48 -5.56
CA TYR A 209 -6.94 8.43 -6.71
C TYR A 209 -5.57 9.06 -6.38
N GLY A 210 -4.69 9.15 -7.36
CA GLY A 210 -3.28 9.55 -7.17
C GLY A 210 -2.28 8.58 -7.82
N GLY A 211 -2.79 7.51 -8.43
CA GLY A 211 -2.05 6.64 -9.34
C GLY A 211 -2.23 7.06 -10.81
N GLN A 212 -2.15 6.07 -11.71
CA GLN A 212 -2.22 6.28 -13.15
C GLN A 212 -3.63 6.41 -13.71
N VAL A 213 -4.66 6.02 -12.94
CA VAL A 213 -6.07 6.18 -13.32
C VAL A 213 -6.69 7.43 -12.71
N LEU A 214 -7.53 8.11 -13.50
CA LEU A 214 -8.31 9.28 -13.11
C LEU A 214 -9.74 8.89 -12.70
N PRO A 215 -10.41 9.66 -11.81
CA PRO A 215 -11.80 9.41 -11.42
C PRO A 215 -12.77 9.27 -12.59
N GLU A 216 -12.59 10.09 -13.62
CA GLU A 216 -13.50 10.19 -14.77
C GLU A 216 -13.42 8.97 -15.69
N GLN A 217 -12.41 8.12 -15.52
CA GLN A 217 -12.25 6.91 -16.33
C GLN A 217 -13.24 5.81 -15.99
N ASN A 218 -13.90 5.88 -14.81
CA ASN A 218 -14.65 4.77 -14.21
C ASN A 218 -13.83 3.46 -14.17
N ASN A 219 -12.50 3.57 -14.08
CA ASN A 219 -11.59 2.43 -14.11
C ASN A 219 -11.12 2.11 -12.69
N TYR A 220 -11.92 1.30 -11.99
CA TYR A 220 -11.72 1.01 -10.57
C TYR A 220 -10.61 -0.01 -10.29
N ALA A 221 -10.09 -0.67 -11.32
CA ALA A 221 -9.17 -1.80 -11.18
C ALA A 221 -7.81 -1.60 -11.87
N GLY A 222 -7.55 -0.40 -12.38
CA GLY A 222 -6.31 -0.09 -13.09
C GLY A 222 -6.17 -0.80 -14.46
N ILE A 223 -7.28 -1.17 -15.10
CA ILE A 223 -7.25 -1.92 -16.37
C ILE A 223 -6.48 -1.11 -17.42
N GLY A 224 -5.39 -1.70 -17.94
CA GLY A 224 -4.55 -1.05 -18.95
C GLY A 224 -3.61 0.06 -18.43
N ALA A 225 -3.61 0.33 -17.13
CA ALA A 225 -2.64 1.23 -16.51
C ALA A 225 -1.34 0.46 -16.19
N LEU A 226 -0.48 0.33 -17.20
CA LEU A 226 0.82 -0.36 -17.08
C LEU A 226 1.91 0.56 -16.50
N ASN A 227 2.97 -0.03 -15.94
CA ASN A 227 4.14 0.70 -15.45
C ASN A 227 4.69 1.65 -16.55
N ASN A 228 5.01 2.89 -16.16
CA ASN A 228 5.49 3.98 -17.04
C ASN A 228 4.47 4.55 -18.04
N THR A 229 3.22 4.09 -18.05
CA THR A 229 2.18 4.75 -18.82
C THR A 229 1.82 6.09 -18.17
N LYS A 230 1.66 7.14 -18.99
CA LYS A 230 1.19 8.45 -18.51
C LYS A 230 -0.17 8.31 -17.83
N VAL A 231 -0.42 9.15 -16.82
CA VAL A 231 -1.72 9.24 -16.14
C VAL A 231 -2.84 9.43 -17.18
N GLY A 232 -3.96 8.73 -17.01
CA GLY A 232 -5.13 8.82 -17.90
C GLY A 232 -5.08 7.93 -19.14
N LYS A 233 -4.03 7.11 -19.32
CA LYS A 233 -3.87 6.22 -20.49
C LYS A 233 -4.33 4.77 -20.27
N GLY A 234 -4.85 4.44 -19.09
CA GLY A 234 -5.59 3.19 -18.89
C GLY A 234 -6.92 3.18 -19.65
N ALA A 235 -7.69 2.09 -19.51
CA ALA A 235 -9.03 1.98 -20.10
C ALA A 235 -9.99 3.06 -19.56
N TRP A 236 -10.93 3.47 -20.40
CA TRP A 236 -12.01 4.41 -20.09
C TRP A 236 -13.35 3.72 -20.31
N PHE A 237 -14.26 3.88 -19.35
CA PHE A 237 -15.60 3.29 -19.40
C PHE A 237 -16.66 4.37 -19.30
N LYS A 238 -17.74 4.24 -20.09
CA LYS A 238 -18.75 5.29 -20.24
C LYS A 238 -19.57 5.49 -18.97
N SER A 239 -19.64 4.46 -18.13
CA SER A 239 -20.36 4.50 -16.86
C SER A 239 -19.66 3.68 -15.80
N ALA A 240 -20.01 3.93 -14.54
CA ALA A 240 -19.60 3.11 -13.41
C ALA A 240 -19.91 1.62 -13.65
N LYS A 241 -21.10 1.30 -14.17
CA LYS A 241 -21.51 -0.08 -14.47
C LYS A 241 -20.60 -0.77 -15.48
N GLU A 242 -20.21 -0.08 -16.55
CA GLU A 242 -19.25 -0.62 -17.53
C GLU A 242 -17.87 -0.86 -16.91
N GLY A 243 -17.40 0.06 -16.07
CA GLY A 243 -16.13 -0.06 -15.36
C GLY A 243 -16.08 -1.25 -14.41
N VAL A 244 -17.13 -1.42 -13.61
CA VAL A 244 -17.30 -2.59 -12.74
C VAL A 244 -17.37 -3.88 -13.57
N ARG A 245 -18.18 -3.89 -14.63
CA ARG A 245 -18.31 -5.06 -15.51
C ARG A 245 -16.96 -5.49 -16.09
N ALA A 246 -16.17 -4.55 -16.59
CA ALA A 246 -14.84 -4.85 -17.13
C ALA A 246 -13.92 -5.49 -16.06
N GLN A 247 -13.92 -4.97 -14.83
CA GLN A 247 -13.17 -5.57 -13.74
C GLN A 247 -13.63 -6.99 -13.42
N ILE A 248 -14.94 -7.21 -13.30
CA ILE A 248 -15.53 -8.52 -13.02
C ILE A 248 -15.18 -9.53 -14.14
N GLN A 249 -15.23 -9.10 -15.40
CA GLN A 249 -14.84 -9.94 -16.53
C GLN A 249 -13.36 -10.31 -16.51
N HIS A 250 -12.48 -9.35 -16.20
CA HIS A 250 -11.05 -9.62 -16.08
C HIS A 250 -10.75 -10.63 -14.96
N LEU A 251 -11.42 -10.47 -13.81
CA LEU A 251 -11.34 -11.41 -12.68
C LEU A 251 -11.84 -12.81 -13.07
N LYS A 252 -12.99 -12.92 -13.75
CA LYS A 252 -13.49 -14.20 -14.27
C LYS A 252 -12.50 -14.85 -15.23
N GLY A 253 -11.90 -14.07 -16.13
CA GLY A 253 -10.89 -14.55 -17.07
C GLY A 253 -9.68 -15.14 -16.35
N TYR A 254 -9.19 -14.50 -15.29
CA TYR A 254 -8.13 -15.07 -14.46
C TYR A 254 -8.56 -16.34 -13.71
N ALA A 255 -9.81 -16.40 -13.26
CA ALA A 255 -10.27 -17.43 -12.35
C ALA A 255 -10.72 -18.73 -13.02
N THR A 256 -11.26 -18.65 -14.23
CA THR A 256 -11.86 -19.78 -14.95
C THR A 256 -11.68 -19.66 -16.47
N ARG A 257 -11.99 -20.75 -17.18
CA ARG A 257 -12.08 -20.80 -18.66
C ARG A 257 -13.52 -20.74 -19.17
N GLU A 258 -14.49 -20.62 -18.27
CA GLU A 258 -15.89 -20.43 -18.63
C GLU A 258 -16.09 -19.13 -19.42
N LYS A 259 -17.05 -19.16 -20.34
CA LYS A 259 -17.41 -17.99 -21.14
C LYS A 259 -18.00 -16.90 -20.24
N LEU A 260 -17.83 -15.64 -20.65
CA LEU A 260 -18.55 -14.52 -20.06
C LEU A 260 -20.06 -14.70 -20.28
N ASN A 261 -20.85 -14.35 -19.27
CA ASN A 261 -22.31 -14.42 -19.35
C ASN A 261 -22.88 -13.15 -20.00
N ASN A 262 -22.23 -12.01 -19.81
CA ASN A 262 -22.57 -10.74 -20.42
C ASN A 262 -21.63 -10.39 -21.59
N MET A 263 -22.03 -9.39 -22.39
CA MET A 263 -21.19 -8.80 -23.43
C MET A 263 -19.85 -8.32 -22.86
N CYS A 264 -18.76 -8.67 -23.53
CA CYS A 264 -17.41 -8.29 -23.13
C CYS A 264 -17.21 -6.76 -23.24
N ILE A 265 -16.90 -6.13 -22.10
CA ILE A 265 -16.55 -4.70 -21.97
C ILE A 265 -15.05 -4.55 -21.64
N ASP A 266 -14.44 -5.53 -20.98
CA ASP A 266 -13.00 -5.51 -20.70
C ASP A 266 -12.18 -5.52 -22.01
N PRO A 267 -11.47 -4.42 -22.33
CA PRO A 267 -10.69 -4.33 -23.57
C PRO A 267 -9.47 -5.27 -23.57
N ARG A 268 -9.10 -5.84 -22.42
CA ARG A 268 -7.96 -6.76 -22.28
C ARG A 268 -8.37 -8.23 -22.21
N TYR A 269 -9.67 -8.54 -22.22
CA TYR A 269 -10.13 -9.91 -22.04
C TYR A 269 -9.65 -10.84 -23.17
N ASN A 270 -9.70 -10.36 -24.41
CA ASN A 270 -9.20 -11.13 -25.57
C ASN A 270 -7.70 -11.41 -25.46
N ILE A 271 -6.91 -10.50 -24.90
CA ILE A 271 -5.48 -10.72 -24.66
C ILE A 271 -5.29 -11.90 -23.71
N LEU A 272 -6.10 -12.00 -22.64
CA LEU A 272 -6.04 -13.15 -21.71
C LEU A 272 -6.26 -14.49 -22.43
N LYS A 273 -7.18 -14.50 -23.39
CA LYS A 273 -7.50 -15.67 -24.20
C LYS A 273 -6.38 -16.00 -25.19
N GLU A 274 -5.89 -15.02 -25.93
CA GLU A 274 -4.84 -15.17 -26.95
C GLU A 274 -3.51 -15.66 -26.36
N VAL A 275 -3.13 -15.14 -25.20
CA VAL A 275 -1.89 -15.54 -24.51
C VAL A 275 -2.07 -16.75 -23.59
N GLY A 276 -3.25 -17.38 -23.59
CA GLY A 276 -3.50 -18.65 -22.90
C GLY A 276 -3.51 -18.57 -21.37
N ILE A 277 -3.82 -17.40 -20.80
CA ILE A 277 -3.81 -17.19 -19.33
C ILE A 277 -5.20 -17.24 -18.69
N LEU A 278 -6.22 -17.72 -19.41
CA LEU A 278 -7.52 -17.97 -18.80
C LEU A 278 -7.46 -19.09 -17.76
N GLY A 279 -7.98 -18.83 -16.56
CA GLY A 279 -8.06 -19.78 -15.45
C GLY A 279 -6.76 -20.01 -14.68
N ILE A 280 -5.69 -19.22 -14.89
CA ILE A 280 -4.40 -19.45 -14.23
C ILE A 280 -4.35 -18.98 -12.76
N ALA A 281 -5.33 -18.18 -12.34
CA ALA A 281 -5.37 -17.56 -11.02
C ALA A 281 -6.77 -17.71 -10.38
N PRO A 282 -7.17 -18.93 -9.97
CA PRO A 282 -8.50 -19.19 -9.40
C PRO A 282 -8.76 -18.48 -8.05
N ASN A 283 -7.71 -18.08 -7.34
CA ASN A 283 -7.80 -17.43 -6.02
C ASN A 283 -7.18 -16.04 -6.02
N TRP A 284 -7.63 -15.18 -5.11
CA TRP A 284 -7.13 -13.81 -4.95
C TRP A 284 -5.61 -13.75 -4.75
N GLN A 285 -5.03 -14.65 -3.96
CA GLN A 285 -3.58 -14.73 -3.75
C GLN A 285 -2.82 -15.16 -5.01
N ASN A 286 -3.47 -15.80 -5.99
CA ASN A 286 -2.83 -16.11 -7.26
C ASN A 286 -2.63 -14.87 -8.15
N LEU A 287 -3.33 -13.76 -7.86
CA LEU A 287 -3.14 -12.49 -8.56
C LEU A 287 -1.81 -11.80 -8.21
N ASN A 288 -1.11 -12.27 -7.16
CA ASN A 288 0.22 -11.79 -6.79
C ASN A 288 1.19 -11.89 -7.99
N GLY A 289 1.75 -10.75 -8.38
CA GLY A 289 2.65 -10.64 -9.54
C GLY A 289 1.98 -10.81 -10.92
N ARG A 290 0.66 -11.02 -10.98
CA ARG A 290 -0.11 -11.17 -12.24
C ARG A 290 -0.98 -9.95 -12.52
N TRP A 291 -1.69 -9.46 -11.51
CA TRP A 291 -2.49 -8.25 -11.65
C TRP A 291 -1.61 -6.99 -11.56
N ALA A 292 -0.75 -6.93 -10.55
CA ALA A 292 0.20 -5.86 -10.33
C ALA A 292 1.63 -6.43 -10.19
N VAL A 293 2.65 -5.71 -10.68
CA VAL A 293 4.06 -6.09 -10.60
C VAL A 293 4.82 -5.05 -9.78
N PRO A 294 5.62 -5.42 -8.75
CA PRO A 294 6.00 -6.78 -8.36
C PRO A 294 4.92 -7.56 -7.58
N GLY A 295 3.86 -6.89 -7.10
CA GLY A 295 2.63 -7.53 -6.60
C GLY A 295 2.75 -8.51 -5.45
N LYS A 296 3.79 -8.41 -4.62
CA LYS A 296 3.94 -9.28 -3.44
C LYS A 296 2.83 -8.96 -2.45
N LYS A 297 2.11 -9.99 -1.95
CA LYS A 297 0.98 -9.89 -1.02
C LYS A 297 -0.26 -9.14 -1.54
N TYR A 298 -0.36 -8.98 -2.86
CA TYR A 298 -1.45 -8.22 -3.48
C TYR A 298 -2.85 -8.76 -3.10
N GLY A 299 -3.06 -10.07 -3.24
CA GLY A 299 -4.31 -10.73 -2.89
C GLY A 299 -4.57 -10.69 -1.39
N GLU A 300 -3.53 -10.90 -0.57
CA GLU A 300 -3.61 -10.85 0.89
C GLU A 300 -4.06 -9.48 1.40
N ASP A 301 -3.57 -8.40 0.80
CA ASP A 301 -4.01 -7.04 1.14
C ASP A 301 -5.49 -6.83 0.81
N ILE A 302 -5.97 -7.36 -0.32
CA ILE A 302 -7.38 -7.28 -0.72
C ILE A 302 -8.26 -8.08 0.24
N ILE A 303 -7.83 -9.30 0.60
CA ILE A 303 -8.54 -10.13 1.57
C ILE A 303 -8.55 -9.48 2.96
N SER A 304 -7.48 -8.78 3.34
CA SER A 304 -7.45 -8.01 4.59
C SER A 304 -8.52 -6.92 4.60
N ILE A 305 -8.74 -6.21 3.49
CA ILE A 305 -9.82 -5.21 3.39
C ILE A 305 -11.18 -5.88 3.54
N TYR A 306 -11.42 -6.98 2.80
CA TYR A 306 -12.65 -7.76 2.90
C TYR A 306 -12.93 -8.18 4.35
N LYS A 307 -11.93 -8.70 5.05
CA LYS A 307 -12.05 -9.16 6.43
C LYS A 307 -12.34 -8.04 7.42
N ARG A 308 -11.86 -6.81 7.18
CA ARG A 308 -12.23 -5.66 8.01
C ARG A 308 -13.70 -5.30 7.82
N ILE A 309 -14.20 -5.31 6.58
CA ILE A 309 -15.61 -5.04 6.29
C ILE A 309 -16.52 -6.15 6.85
N GLU A 310 -16.09 -7.41 6.76
CA GLU A 310 -16.81 -8.57 7.31
C GLU A 310 -17.05 -8.45 8.82
N LYS A 311 -16.17 -7.74 9.54
CA LYS A 311 -16.27 -7.53 10.99
C LYS A 311 -17.00 -6.25 11.39
N MET A 312 -17.43 -5.42 10.44
CA MET A 312 -18.24 -4.25 10.75
C MET A 312 -19.63 -4.70 11.20
N LYS A 313 -19.96 -4.37 12.46
CA LYS A 313 -21.28 -4.57 13.05
C LYS A 313 -22.26 -3.48 12.64
#